data_AF-A0A318ARK7-F1
#
_entry.id   AF-A0A318ARK7-F1
#
_cell.length_a   1.000
_cell.length_b   1.000
_cell.length_c   1.000
_cell.angle_alpha   90.00
_cell.angle_beta   90.00
_cell.angle_gamma   90.00
#
_symmetry.space_group_name_H-M   'P 1'
#
loop_
_entity.id
_entity.type
_entity.pdbx_description
1 polymer ?
#
loop_
_entity_poly.entity_id
_entity_poly.type
_entity_poly.pdbx_seq_one_letter_code
_entity_poly.pdbx_strand_id
1 'polypeptide(L)'
;TTPPRGDRLSRLVERLARGETFTATLAGARIVADEAGALFVREAGEARRGGLESLVLAAGETAVWDGRYLVTAREPVTIRALGGLSARLPACERQVLKNFPAVVRPVLPASVDASGQASSPILARDSAFGASVLIRERFEAACGFIDQEPAT
;
A
#
# COMPACT_ATOMS: atom_id res chain seq x y z
N THR A 1 12.10 5.10 -13.04
CA THR A 1 11.45 3.84 -13.48
C THR A 1 11.31 3.88 -14.99
N THR A 2 11.56 2.77 -15.70
CA THR A 2 11.37 2.74 -17.17
C THR A 2 9.86 2.64 -17.47
N PRO A 3 9.30 3.50 -18.35
CA PRO A 3 7.90 3.40 -18.73
C PRO A 3 7.58 2.02 -19.32
N PRO A 4 6.40 1.45 -19.06
CA PRO A 4 6.02 0.18 -19.66
C PRO A 4 5.99 0.30 -21.19
N ARG A 5 6.48 -0.74 -21.88
CA ARG A 5 6.43 -0.81 -23.35
C ARG A 5 4.97 -0.72 -23.82
N GLY A 6 4.68 0.18 -24.76
CA GLY A 6 3.32 0.54 -25.20
C GLY A 6 2.42 -0.65 -25.51
N ASP A 7 2.90 -1.63 -26.28
CA ASP A 7 2.09 -2.80 -26.66
C ASP A 7 1.65 -3.66 -25.46
N ARG A 8 2.50 -3.75 -24.43
CA ARG A 8 2.16 -4.50 -23.20
C ARG A 8 1.09 -3.76 -22.39
N LEU A 9 1.15 -2.43 -22.39
CA LEU A 9 0.12 -1.61 -21.74
C LEU A 9 -1.21 -1.74 -22.49
N SER A 10 -1.23 -1.56 -23.81
CA SER A 10 -2.46 -1.64 -24.62
C SER A 10 -3.17 -2.98 -24.45
N ARG A 11 -2.42 -4.10 -24.48
CA ARG A 11 -2.99 -5.44 -24.25
C ARG A 11 -3.62 -5.57 -22.86
N LEU A 12 -3.02 -5.01 -21.82
CA LEU A 12 -3.60 -5.08 -20.47
C LEU A 12 -4.87 -4.24 -20.35
N VAL A 13 -4.90 -3.07 -20.99
CA VAL A 13 -6.09 -2.22 -21.04
C VAL A 13 -7.25 -2.94 -21.73
N GLU A 14 -7.01 -3.56 -22.89
CA GLU A 14 -8.05 -4.32 -23.61
C GLU A 14 -8.63 -5.46 -22.78
N ARG A 15 -7.77 -6.22 -22.08
CA ARG A 15 -8.20 -7.34 -21.23
C ARG A 15 -9.03 -6.87 -20.05
N LEU A 16 -8.65 -5.76 -19.42
CA LEU A 16 -9.44 -5.12 -18.37
C LEU A 16 -10.80 -4.67 -18.88
N ALA A 17 -10.85 -4.03 -20.06
CA ALA A 17 -12.10 -3.58 -20.67
C ALA A 17 -13.06 -4.73 -21.03
N ARG A 18 -12.51 -5.91 -21.34
CA ARG A 18 -13.28 -7.15 -21.60
C ARG A 18 -13.71 -7.89 -20.34
N GLY A 19 -13.31 -7.44 -19.14
CA GLY A 19 -13.60 -8.12 -17.89
C GLY A 19 -12.91 -9.48 -17.76
N GLU A 20 -11.78 -9.68 -18.45
CA GLU A 20 -11.05 -10.94 -18.38
C GLU A 20 -10.47 -11.15 -16.97
N THR A 21 -10.55 -12.39 -16.46
CA THR A 21 -9.82 -12.78 -15.24
C THR A 21 -8.36 -13.05 -15.57
N PHE A 22 -7.44 -12.33 -14.94
CA PHE A 22 -6.01 -12.53 -15.16
C PHE A 22 -5.12 -12.03 -14.02
N THR A 23 -3.89 -12.56 -13.97
CA THR A 23 -2.80 -11.95 -13.21
C THR A 23 -1.68 -11.55 -14.16
N ALA A 24 -1.19 -10.32 -14.05
CA ALA A 24 -0.10 -9.81 -14.86
C ALA A 24 0.80 -8.86 -14.05
N THR A 25 1.96 -8.51 -14.62
CA THR A 25 2.82 -7.48 -14.06
C THR A 25 3.07 -6.36 -15.07
N LEU A 26 3.09 -5.13 -14.58
CA LEU A 26 3.34 -3.93 -15.37
C LEU A 26 4.16 -2.94 -14.54
N ALA A 27 5.36 -2.60 -15.02
CA ALA A 27 6.23 -1.59 -14.40
C ALA A 27 6.44 -1.75 -12.87
N GLY A 28 6.50 -2.99 -12.36
CA GLY A 28 6.68 -3.27 -10.93
C GLY A 28 5.38 -3.32 -10.11
N ALA A 29 4.22 -3.21 -10.75
CA ALA A 29 2.93 -3.55 -10.15
C ALA A 29 2.46 -4.94 -10.62
N ARG A 30 1.85 -5.69 -9.71
CA ARG A 30 0.98 -6.83 -9.98
C ARG A 30 -0.43 -6.32 -10.21
N ILE A 31 -1.07 -6.83 -11.24
CA ILE A 31 -2.48 -6.61 -11.54
C ILE A 31 -3.17 -7.95 -11.40
N VAL A 32 -4.17 -8.03 -10.52
CA VAL A 32 -5.04 -9.19 -10.35
C VAL A 32 -6.44 -8.73 -10.74
N ALA A 33 -6.94 -9.18 -11.88
CA ALA A 33 -8.29 -8.92 -12.36
C ALA A 33 -9.14 -10.19 -12.18
N ASP A 34 -10.32 -10.04 -11.59
CA ASP A 34 -11.33 -11.07 -11.40
C ASP A 34 -12.74 -10.46 -11.52
N GLU A 35 -13.78 -11.22 -11.18
CA GLU A 35 -15.18 -10.77 -11.23
C GLU A 35 -15.49 -9.57 -10.31
N ALA A 36 -14.70 -9.37 -9.25
CA ALA A 36 -14.88 -8.25 -8.32
C ALA A 36 -14.17 -6.96 -8.80
N GLY A 37 -13.32 -7.06 -9.81
CA GLY A 37 -12.63 -5.94 -10.43
C GLY A 37 -11.13 -6.16 -10.57
N ALA A 38 -10.36 -5.07 -10.59
CA ALA A 38 -8.91 -5.12 -10.74
C ALA A 38 -8.20 -4.60 -9.49
N LEU A 39 -7.39 -5.46 -8.88
CA LEU A 39 -6.50 -5.15 -7.78
C LEU A 39 -5.09 -4.86 -8.30
N PHE A 40 -4.57 -3.68 -7.97
CA PHE A 40 -3.21 -3.27 -8.27
C PHE A 40 -2.36 -3.34 -6.99
N VAL A 41 -1.31 -4.14 -7.00
CA VAL A 41 -0.42 -4.35 -5.84
C VAL A 41 1.00 -4.09 -6.26
N ARG A 42 1.84 -3.51 -5.40
CA ARG A 42 3.27 -3.41 -5.67
C ARG A 42 3.88 -4.81 -5.70
N GLU A 43 4.72 -5.13 -6.69
CA GLU A 43 5.42 -6.42 -6.74
C GLU A 43 6.40 -6.55 -5.57
N ALA A 44 6.58 -7.78 -5.08
CA ALA A 44 7.52 -8.05 -3.99
C ALA A 44 8.97 -7.66 -4.34
N GLY A 45 9.32 -7.61 -5.63
CA GLY A 45 10.63 -7.14 -6.11
C GLY A 45 10.84 -5.63 -5.99
N GLU A 46 9.78 -4.82 -6.06
CA GLU A 46 9.83 -3.38 -5.80
C GLU A 46 9.94 -3.07 -4.31
N ALA A 47 9.24 -3.87 -3.48
CA ALA A 47 9.40 -3.84 -2.04
C ALA A 47 10.85 -4.09 -1.59
N ARG A 48 11.57 -4.98 -2.28
CA ARG A 48 13.00 -5.27 -2.05
C ARG A 48 13.94 -4.17 -2.53
N ARG A 49 13.50 -3.28 -3.43
CA ARG A 49 14.29 -2.15 -3.96
C ARG A 49 14.19 -0.86 -3.12
N GLY A 50 13.71 -0.96 -1.89
CA GLY A 50 13.63 0.16 -0.94
C GLY A 50 12.23 0.75 -0.76
N GLY A 51 11.22 0.34 -1.54
CA GLY A 51 9.85 0.85 -1.39
C GLY A 51 9.25 0.62 0.00
N LEU A 52 9.61 -0.50 0.64
CA LEU A 52 9.16 -0.85 2.00
C LEU A 52 10.18 -0.55 3.10
N GLU A 53 11.14 0.35 2.84
CA GLU A 53 12.06 0.79 3.90
C GLU A 53 11.30 1.37 5.10
N SER A 54 11.90 1.23 6.28
CA SER A 54 11.27 1.77 7.48
C SER A 54 11.30 3.28 7.45
N LEU A 55 10.18 3.92 7.80
CA LEU A 55 10.07 5.37 7.97
C LEU A 55 9.96 5.68 9.45
N VAL A 56 10.88 6.50 9.96
CA VAL A 56 10.87 6.97 11.35
C VAL A 56 10.20 8.34 11.39
N LEU A 57 9.24 8.50 12.29
CA LEU A 57 8.54 9.76 12.52
C LEU A 57 8.56 10.12 13.99
N ALA A 58 8.80 11.39 14.29
CA ALA A 58 8.56 11.97 15.60
C ALA A 58 7.07 12.23 15.83
N ALA A 59 6.68 12.51 17.07
CA ALA A 59 5.30 12.89 17.38
C ALA A 59 4.90 14.16 16.63
N GLY A 60 3.72 14.15 16.01
CA GLY A 60 3.18 15.25 15.21
C GLY A 60 3.68 15.29 13.76
N GLU A 61 4.65 14.45 13.38
CA GLU A 61 5.14 14.43 12.00
C GLU A 61 4.19 13.69 11.05
N THR A 62 4.11 14.22 9.83
CA THR A 62 3.35 13.63 8.73
C THR A 62 4.29 13.40 7.55
N ALA A 63 4.26 12.20 6.98
CA ALA A 63 5.06 11.86 5.81
C ALA A 63 4.44 10.72 5.00
N VAL A 64 4.90 10.55 3.76
CA VAL A 64 4.43 9.48 2.87
C VAL A 64 5.31 8.25 3.00
N TRP A 65 4.70 7.11 3.36
CA TRP A 65 5.36 5.81 3.41
C TRP A 65 5.05 4.98 2.15
N ASP A 66 6.10 4.41 1.54
CA ASP A 66 6.04 3.57 0.32
C ASP A 66 5.31 4.24 -0.86
N GLY A 67 5.17 5.57 -0.85
CA GLY A 67 4.45 6.36 -1.86
C GLY A 67 2.92 6.26 -1.81
N ARG A 68 2.36 5.40 -0.94
CA ARG A 68 0.93 5.06 -0.94
C ARG A 68 0.18 5.53 0.30
N TYR A 69 0.86 5.63 1.44
CA TYR A 69 0.22 5.92 2.70
C TYR A 69 0.72 7.26 3.21
N LEU A 70 -0.17 8.23 3.38
CA LEU A 70 0.12 9.40 4.19
C LEU A 70 -0.02 8.99 5.65
N VAL A 71 1.09 9.02 6.38
CA VAL A 71 1.15 8.61 7.77
C VAL A 71 1.30 9.83 8.65
N THR A 72 0.51 9.92 9.72
CA THR A 72 0.65 10.96 10.74
C THR A 72 0.88 10.30 12.09
N ALA A 73 2.01 10.60 12.72
CA ALA A 73 2.43 10.04 13.99
C ALA A 73 1.85 10.85 15.16
N ARG A 74 1.18 10.19 16.10
CA ARG A 74 0.75 10.82 17.38
C ARG A 74 1.85 10.73 18.42
N GLU A 75 2.67 9.69 18.33
CA GLU A 75 3.83 9.40 19.16
C GLU A 75 5.01 8.99 18.27
N PRO A 76 6.26 9.01 18.75
CA PRO A 76 7.39 8.55 17.97
C PRO A 76 7.19 7.11 17.49
N VAL A 77 7.30 6.88 16.18
CA VAL A 77 6.97 5.59 15.58
C VAL A 77 7.90 5.25 14.42
N THR A 78 8.20 3.95 14.28
CA THR A 78 8.85 3.41 13.08
C THR A 78 7.83 2.60 12.29
N ILE A 79 7.49 3.11 11.10
CA ILE A 79 6.59 2.49 10.14
C ILE A 79 7.37 1.51 9.28
N ARG A 80 6.80 0.33 9.03
CA ARG A 80 7.37 -0.72 8.18
C ARG A 80 6.29 -1.62 7.59
N ALA A 81 6.71 -2.52 6.72
CA ALA A 81 5.82 -3.53 6.16
C ALA A 81 5.35 -4.54 7.21
N LEU A 82 4.08 -4.94 7.12
CA LEU A 82 3.49 -5.97 7.97
C LEU A 82 4.01 -7.39 7.67
N GLY A 83 4.65 -7.60 6.53
CA GLY A 83 5.22 -8.90 6.15
C GLY A 83 6.06 -9.53 7.27
N GLY A 84 5.71 -10.75 7.68
CA GLY A 84 6.37 -11.46 8.78
C GLY A 84 5.93 -11.06 10.20
N LEU A 85 5.05 -10.07 10.35
CA LEU A 85 4.57 -9.57 11.65
C LEU A 85 3.13 -9.99 11.98
N SER A 86 2.41 -10.65 11.07
CA SER A 86 0.99 -10.99 11.26
C SER A 86 0.70 -11.79 12.54
N ALA A 87 1.63 -12.64 12.98
CA ALA A 87 1.49 -13.42 14.22
C ALA A 87 1.60 -12.56 15.50
N ARG A 88 2.24 -11.39 15.40
CA ARG A 88 2.48 -10.42 16.49
C ARG A 88 1.37 -9.38 16.63
N LEU A 89 0.41 -9.38 15.71
CA LEU A 89 -0.78 -8.52 15.77
C LEU A 89 -1.75 -9.00 16.87
N PRO A 90 -2.50 -8.08 17.51
CA PRO A 90 -3.65 -8.42 18.34
C PRO A 90 -4.69 -9.28 17.60
N ALA A 91 -5.47 -10.08 18.34
CA ALA A 91 -6.44 -11.00 17.75
C ALA A 91 -7.50 -10.29 16.88
N CYS A 92 -7.94 -9.10 17.29
CA CYS A 92 -8.88 -8.27 16.52
C CYS A 92 -8.28 -7.84 15.17
N GLU A 93 -7.04 -7.32 15.16
CA GLU A 93 -6.35 -6.92 13.94
C GLU A 93 -6.08 -8.12 13.00
N ARG A 94 -5.69 -9.27 13.56
CA ARG A 94 -5.54 -10.52 12.77
C ARG A 94 -6.85 -10.93 12.10
N GLN A 95 -7.98 -10.71 12.74
CA GLN A 95 -9.28 -11.02 12.16
C GLN A 95 -9.63 -10.06 11.03
N VAL A 96 -9.38 -8.76 11.19
CA VAL A 96 -9.55 -7.76 10.12
C VAL A 96 -8.62 -8.05 8.94
N LEU A 97 -7.37 -8.45 9.19
CA LEU A 97 -6.39 -8.78 8.16
C LEU A 97 -6.86 -9.88 7.19
N LYS A 98 -7.70 -10.80 7.66
CA LYS A 98 -8.25 -11.88 6.81
C LYS A 98 -9.15 -11.37 5.69
N ASN A 99 -9.76 -10.19 5.87
CA ASN A 99 -10.61 -9.55 4.87
C ASN A 99 -9.79 -8.97 3.69
N PHE A 100 -8.47 -8.85 3.83
CA PHE A 100 -7.60 -8.41 2.75
C PHE A 100 -7.15 -9.60 1.90
N PRO A 101 -7.02 -9.43 0.57
CA PRO A 101 -6.37 -10.41 -0.31
C PRO A 101 -4.97 -10.75 0.19
N ALA A 102 -4.57 -12.03 0.11
CA ALA A 102 -3.31 -12.50 0.67
C ALA A 102 -2.07 -11.73 0.16
N VAL A 103 -2.11 -11.29 -1.09
CA VAL A 103 -1.04 -10.52 -1.73
C VAL A 103 -0.90 -9.08 -1.20
N VAL A 104 -1.95 -8.51 -0.59
CA VAL A 104 -1.95 -7.16 -0.01
C VAL A 104 -1.41 -7.15 1.42
N ARG A 105 -1.73 -8.19 2.19
CA ARG A 105 -1.38 -8.31 3.61
C ARG A 105 0.07 -7.94 3.94
N PRO A 106 1.11 -8.45 3.25
CA PRO A 106 2.49 -8.16 3.62
C PRO A 106 2.92 -6.71 3.35
N VAL A 107 2.18 -5.96 2.52
CA VAL A 107 2.52 -4.58 2.12
C VAL A 107 1.66 -3.52 2.81
N LEU A 108 0.92 -3.90 3.86
CA LEU A 108 0.24 -2.98 4.75
C LEU A 108 1.25 -2.31 5.70
N PRO A 109 1.03 -1.05 6.10
CA PRO A 109 1.86 -0.38 7.10
C PRO A 109 1.65 -1.03 8.46
N ALA A 110 2.72 -1.15 9.22
CA ALA A 110 2.72 -1.62 10.59
C ALA A 110 3.81 -0.91 11.40
N SER A 111 3.64 -0.89 12.72
CA SER A 111 4.71 -0.58 13.66
C SER A 111 4.90 -1.75 14.62
N VAL A 112 5.98 -1.71 15.37
CA VAL A 112 6.26 -2.62 16.48
C VAL A 112 6.63 -1.77 17.68
N ASP A 113 5.95 -2.00 18.80
CA ASP A 113 6.23 -1.28 20.05
C ASP A 113 7.45 -1.86 20.80
N ALA A 114 7.80 -1.25 21.93
CA ALA A 114 8.90 -1.72 22.78
C ALA A 114 8.68 -3.12 23.37
N SER A 115 7.43 -3.59 23.48
CA SER A 115 7.09 -4.94 23.94
C SER A 115 7.22 -5.99 22.83
N GLY A 116 7.43 -5.55 21.59
CA GLY A 116 7.45 -6.41 20.42
C GLY A 116 6.07 -6.73 19.86
N GLN A 117 5.00 -6.11 20.34
CA GLN A 117 3.68 -6.23 19.75
C GLN A 117 3.62 -5.40 18.46
N ALA A 118 3.02 -5.96 17.41
CA ALA A 118 2.81 -5.25 16.16
C ALA A 118 1.40 -4.65 16.10
N SER A 119 1.24 -3.52 15.41
CA SER A 119 -0.08 -2.97 15.08
C SER A 119 -0.05 -2.30 13.71
N SER A 120 -1.20 -2.26 13.04
CA SER A 120 -1.39 -1.59 11.75
C SER A 120 -2.51 -0.56 11.83
N PRO A 121 -2.31 0.68 11.34
CA PRO A 121 -3.32 1.74 11.41
C PRO A 121 -4.49 1.49 10.44
N ILE A 122 -4.33 0.54 9.52
CA ILE A 122 -5.37 0.10 8.59
C ILE A 122 -6.27 -0.96 9.23
N LEU A 123 -5.74 -1.69 10.22
CA LEU A 123 -6.44 -2.80 10.88
C LEU A 123 -6.97 -2.41 12.26
N ALA A 124 -6.23 -1.56 12.98
CA ALA A 124 -6.53 -1.11 14.32
C ALA A 124 -7.63 -0.04 14.31
N ARG A 125 -8.44 -0.04 15.37
CA ARG A 125 -9.42 1.04 15.63
C ARG A 125 -8.77 2.27 16.24
N ASP A 126 -7.69 2.08 16.98
CA ASP A 126 -6.87 3.13 17.58
C ASP A 126 -5.41 2.68 17.51
N SER A 127 -4.55 3.56 17.01
CA SER A 127 -3.13 3.29 16.79
C SER A 127 -2.32 4.54 17.09
N ALA A 128 -1.05 4.33 17.46
CA ALA A 128 -0.09 5.41 17.72
C ALA A 128 0.15 6.35 16.51
N PHE A 129 -0.36 5.99 15.34
CA PHE A 129 -0.30 6.76 14.11
C PHE A 129 -1.54 6.50 13.26
N GLY A 130 -2.00 7.50 12.52
CA GLY A 130 -3.03 7.35 11.50
C GLY A 130 -2.40 7.12 10.12
N ALA A 131 -3.12 6.43 9.23
CA ALA A 131 -2.72 6.32 7.82
C ALA A 131 -3.94 6.51 6.90
N SER A 132 -3.78 7.35 5.89
CA SER A 132 -4.72 7.46 4.76
C SER A 132 -4.06 6.98 3.47
N VAL A 133 -4.86 6.42 2.58
CA VAL A 133 -4.39 5.87 1.30
C VAL A 133 -4.46 6.97 0.24
N LEU A 134 -3.33 7.30 -0.40
CA LEU A 134 -3.21 8.35 -1.41
C LEU A 134 -3.47 7.86 -2.85
N ILE A 135 -3.85 6.59 -3.02
CA ILE A 135 -3.92 5.96 -4.36
C ILE A 135 -4.96 6.67 -5.23
N ARG A 136 -6.10 7.05 -4.67
CA ARG A 136 -7.17 7.68 -5.44
C ARG A 136 -6.77 9.08 -5.90
N GLU A 137 -6.29 9.90 -4.98
CA GLU A 137 -5.86 11.27 -5.25
C GLU A 137 -4.72 11.29 -6.26
N ARG A 138 -3.74 10.38 -6.11
CA ARG A 138 -2.62 10.26 -7.07
C ARG A 138 -3.07 9.74 -8.43
N PHE A 139 -4.06 8.83 -8.47
CA PHE A 139 -4.63 8.36 -9.73
C PHE A 139 -5.38 9.49 -10.44
N GLU A 140 -6.21 10.22 -9.72
CA GLU A 140 -6.93 11.40 -10.23
C GLU A 140 -5.93 12.45 -10.75
N ALA A 141 -4.87 12.76 -9.99
CA ALA A 141 -3.79 13.65 -10.44
C ALA A 141 -3.09 13.15 -11.72
N ALA A 142 -2.72 11.87 -11.76
CA ALA A 142 -2.06 11.27 -12.94
C ALA A 142 -2.95 11.26 -14.18
N CYS A 143 -4.27 11.21 -14.00
CA CYS A 143 -5.26 11.32 -15.07
C CYS A 143 -5.61 12.77 -15.45
N GLY A 144 -4.99 13.77 -14.81
CA GLY A 144 -5.27 15.19 -15.06
C GLY A 144 -6.59 15.67 -14.44
N PHE A 145 -7.12 14.96 -13.44
CA PHE A 145 -8.30 15.38 -12.68
C PHE A 145 -7.94 16.25 -11.47
N ILE A 146 -6.68 16.26 -11.03
CA ILE A 146 -6.16 17.16 -10.00
C ILE A 146 -4.99 17.94 -10.59
N ASP A 147 -5.24 19.21 -10.92
CA ASP A 147 -4.25 20.11 -11.55
C ASP A 147 -3.26 20.74 -10.53
N GLN A 148 -3.46 20.55 -9.22
CA GLN A 148 -2.59 21.10 -8.17
C GLN A 148 -2.33 20.12 -7.02
N GLU A 149 -1.06 19.73 -6.86
CA GLU A 149 -0.53 19.23 -5.59
C GLU A 149 -0.18 20.44 -4.70
N PRO A 150 -0.63 20.53 -3.44
CA PRO A 150 -0.15 21.58 -2.55
C PRO A 150 1.34 21.32 -2.26
N ALA A 151 2.19 22.23 -2.73
CA ALA A 151 3.57 22.30 -2.31
C ALA A 151 3.60 22.50 -0.79
N THR A 152 4.25 21.57 -0.07
CA THR A 152 4.61 21.77 1.34
C THR A 152 6.09 22.07 1.43
#